data_AF-A0A8S3IYT1-F1
#
_entry.id   AF-A0A8S3IYT1-F1
#
_cell.length_a   1.000
_cell.length_b   1.000
_cell.length_c   1.000
_cell.angle_alpha   90.00
_cell.angle_beta   90.00
_cell.angle_gamma   90.00
#
_symmetry.space_group_name_H-M   'P 1'
#
loop_
_entity.id
_entity.type
_entity.pdbx_description
1 polymer ?
#
loop_
_entity_poly.entity_id
_entity_poly.type
_entity_poly.pdbx_seq_one_letter_code
_entity_poly.pdbx_strand_id
1 'polypeptide(L)'
;KETLHLESIYENNPDYARTTFYRSFDLLSSPTIIDFLNGKYPDEFSPHISKICCLIIGYIWLIIQYIVIRKDDLQNQVPIIRLLLEYIDRKKQYWNETEMHDTLIYIIGFICTLANETMSVPSMIEAKCSDYILKWISMEDLELEFQRLSLHILHNIARHEKGVDALNSSNCINILKGFQQRVIKPNQDNNDALFAEIQLVYCMTLSLVSEPRENQEDLNSLRKILDQLMQAAVDCGQSVNNKSNGFHVSEPIVVLTKLCIHDDILKYVLTESSVENLKAKSR
;
A
#
# COMPACT_ATOMS: atom_id res chain seq x y z
N LYS A 1 -12.60 -9.70 24.41
CA LYS A 1 -13.54 -10.86 24.45
C LYS A 1 -14.64 -10.71 23.40
N GLU A 2 -15.21 -9.52 23.19
CA GLU A 2 -16.22 -9.29 22.12
C GLU A 2 -15.62 -9.33 20.70
N THR A 3 -14.39 -8.83 20.49
CA THR A 3 -13.70 -8.89 19.17
C THR A 3 -13.54 -10.32 18.66
N LEU A 4 -13.09 -11.24 19.52
CA LEU A 4 -12.95 -12.67 19.21
C LEU A 4 -14.29 -13.35 18.81
N HIS A 5 -15.42 -12.84 19.30
CA HIS A 5 -16.73 -13.36 18.96
C HIS A 5 -17.20 -12.84 17.58
N LEU A 6 -16.87 -11.60 17.21
CA LEU A 6 -17.19 -11.04 15.89
C LEU A 6 -16.34 -11.67 14.78
N GLU A 7 -15.05 -11.86 15.01
CA GLU A 7 -14.14 -12.53 14.07
C GLU A 7 -14.64 -13.95 13.75
N SER A 8 -14.98 -14.73 14.79
CA SER A 8 -15.55 -16.06 14.62
C SER A 8 -16.88 -16.06 13.86
N ILE A 9 -17.72 -15.03 14.01
CA ILE A 9 -18.96 -14.91 13.21
C ILE A 9 -18.62 -14.67 11.73
N TYR A 10 -17.69 -13.75 11.43
CA TYR A 10 -17.35 -13.41 10.06
C TYR A 10 -16.65 -14.55 9.32
N GLU A 11 -15.75 -15.27 9.98
CA GLU A 11 -15.09 -16.46 9.43
C GLU A 11 -16.10 -17.57 9.07
N ASN A 12 -17.11 -17.77 9.92
CA ASN A 12 -18.12 -18.81 9.73
C ASN A 12 -19.29 -18.39 8.83
N ASN A 13 -19.44 -17.10 8.52
CA ASN A 13 -20.52 -16.59 7.69
C ASN A 13 -20.07 -15.46 6.74
N PRO A 14 -19.44 -15.82 5.59
CA PRO A 14 -18.93 -14.85 4.62
C PRO A 14 -19.99 -13.94 4.00
N ASP A 15 -21.23 -14.42 3.82
CA ASP A 15 -22.32 -13.61 3.28
C ASP A 15 -22.75 -12.50 4.25
N TYR A 16 -22.75 -12.81 5.56
CA TYR A 16 -22.99 -11.83 6.60
C TYR A 16 -21.84 -10.81 6.69
N ALA A 17 -20.58 -11.27 6.61
CA ALA A 17 -19.41 -10.40 6.56
C ALA A 17 -19.49 -9.44 5.36
N ARG A 18 -19.78 -9.97 4.17
CA ARG A 18 -19.95 -9.21 2.93
C ARG A 18 -21.05 -8.15 3.04
N THR A 19 -22.22 -8.54 3.55
CA THR A 19 -23.33 -7.60 3.76
C THR A 19 -22.98 -6.50 4.75
N THR A 20 -22.32 -6.86 5.85
CA THR A 20 -21.88 -5.90 6.88
C THR A 20 -20.82 -4.94 6.33
N PHE A 21 -19.87 -5.44 5.54
CA PHE A 21 -18.86 -4.63 4.86
C PHE A 21 -19.50 -3.53 4.01
N TYR A 22 -20.38 -3.88 3.06
CA TYR A 22 -20.96 -2.88 2.16
C TYR A 22 -21.87 -1.90 2.90
N ARG A 23 -22.67 -2.38 3.86
CA ARG A 23 -23.52 -1.49 4.67
C ARG A 23 -22.70 -0.50 5.48
N SER A 24 -21.61 -0.93 6.09
CA SER A 24 -20.70 -0.04 6.81
C SER A 24 -20.02 0.95 5.88
N PHE A 25 -19.62 0.52 4.68
CA PHE A 25 -19.07 1.42 3.67
C PHE A 25 -20.11 2.47 3.24
N ASP A 26 -21.37 2.08 3.04
CA ASP A 26 -22.44 3.00 2.65
C ASP A 26 -22.71 4.06 3.73
N LEU A 27 -22.42 3.81 5.02
CA LEU A 27 -22.50 4.83 6.08
C LEU A 27 -21.53 5.99 5.87
N LEU A 28 -20.40 5.77 5.20
CA LEU A 28 -19.49 6.85 4.82
C LEU A 28 -20.11 7.81 3.80
N SER A 29 -21.13 7.35 3.07
CA SER A 29 -21.91 8.18 2.14
C SER A 29 -23.06 8.94 2.83
N SER A 30 -23.15 8.91 4.16
CA SER A 30 -24.14 9.71 4.88
C SER A 30 -23.86 11.22 4.72
N PRO A 31 -24.90 12.08 4.71
CA PRO A 31 -24.73 13.53 4.56
C PRO A 31 -23.75 14.13 5.55
N THR A 32 -23.79 13.68 6.81
CA THR A 32 -22.89 14.14 7.87
C THR A 32 -21.43 13.84 7.56
N ILE A 33 -21.10 12.65 7.06
CA ILE A 33 -19.72 12.29 6.72
C ILE A 33 -19.29 13.03 5.46
N ILE A 34 -20.15 13.11 4.44
CA ILE A 34 -19.85 13.85 3.20
C ILE A 34 -19.57 15.33 3.49
N ASP A 35 -20.38 15.98 4.32
CA ASP A 35 -20.19 17.39 4.65
C ASP A 35 -18.93 17.62 5.49
N PHE A 36 -18.57 16.66 6.37
CA PHE A 36 -17.29 16.66 7.09
C PHE A 36 -16.10 16.51 6.16
N LEU A 37 -16.12 15.53 5.26
CA LEU A 37 -15.05 15.32 4.29
C LEU A 37 -14.89 16.55 3.39
N ASN A 38 -15.97 17.26 3.07
CA ASN A 38 -15.93 18.52 2.32
C ASN A 38 -15.53 19.76 3.14
N GLY A 39 -15.29 19.63 4.46
CA GLY A 39 -14.89 20.73 5.32
C GLY A 39 -16.01 21.74 5.60
N LYS A 40 -17.28 21.31 5.58
CA LYS A 40 -18.43 22.20 5.82
C LYS A 40 -18.81 22.37 7.29
N TYR A 41 -18.26 21.55 8.19
CA TYR A 41 -18.54 21.68 9.62
C TYR A 41 -17.60 22.67 10.30
N PRO A 42 -18.09 23.44 11.29
CA PRO A 42 -17.23 24.23 12.18
C PRO A 42 -16.23 23.34 12.93
N ASP A 43 -15.10 23.95 13.32
CA ASP A 43 -14.00 23.26 14.01
C ASP A 43 -14.45 22.59 15.32
N GLU A 44 -15.48 23.10 15.99
CA GLU A 44 -16.01 22.51 17.23
C GLU A 44 -16.67 21.12 17.04
N PHE A 45 -17.31 20.89 15.90
CA PHE A 45 -18.00 19.61 15.62
C PHE A 45 -17.14 18.63 14.83
N SER A 46 -16.13 19.14 14.12
CA SER A 46 -15.23 18.38 13.25
C SER A 46 -14.53 17.19 13.97
N PRO A 47 -13.99 17.32 15.19
CA PRO A 47 -13.37 16.21 15.92
C PRO A 47 -14.34 15.06 16.23
N HIS A 48 -15.60 15.37 16.53
CA HIS A 48 -16.60 14.34 16.82
C HIS A 48 -16.98 13.54 15.57
N ILE A 49 -17.15 14.24 14.44
CA ILE A 49 -17.50 13.58 13.18
C ILE A 49 -16.30 12.80 12.64
N SER A 50 -15.08 13.33 12.79
CA SER A 50 -13.84 12.59 12.52
C SER A 50 -13.81 11.25 13.27
N LYS A 51 -14.04 11.25 14.59
CA LYS A 51 -14.06 10.00 15.38
C LYS A 51 -15.10 9.00 14.89
N ILE A 52 -16.28 9.46 14.48
CA ILE A 52 -17.31 8.59 13.89
C ILE A 52 -16.83 8.03 12.55
N CYS A 53 -16.22 8.86 11.69
CA CYS A 53 -15.63 8.43 10.43
C CYS A 53 -14.56 7.35 10.64
N CYS A 54 -13.61 7.59 11.55
CA CYS A 54 -12.56 6.64 11.91
C CYS A 54 -13.13 5.33 12.48
N LEU A 55 -14.19 5.39 13.29
CA LEU A 55 -14.86 4.20 13.82
C LEU A 55 -15.47 3.37 12.68
N ILE A 56 -16.19 3.99 11.75
CA ILE A 56 -16.78 3.32 10.59
C ILE A 56 -15.67 2.67 9.75
N ILE A 57 -14.60 3.42 9.45
CA ILE A 57 -13.43 2.93 8.71
C ILE A 57 -12.78 1.74 9.42
N GLY A 58 -12.56 1.83 10.73
CA GLY A 58 -11.98 0.74 11.52
C GLY A 58 -12.82 -0.53 11.47
N TYR A 59 -14.15 -0.41 11.49
CA TYR A 59 -15.06 -1.55 11.31
C TYR A 59 -14.95 -2.16 9.91
N ILE A 60 -14.92 -1.33 8.86
CA ILE A 60 -14.77 -1.83 7.48
C ILE A 60 -13.43 -2.56 7.32
N TRP A 61 -12.36 -1.98 7.88
CA TRP A 61 -11.02 -2.56 7.85
C TRP A 61 -11.01 -3.95 8.52
N LEU A 62 -11.60 -4.10 9.71
CA LEU A 62 -11.67 -5.39 10.38
C LEU A 62 -12.38 -6.47 9.53
N ILE A 63 -13.41 -6.09 8.76
CA ILE A 63 -14.24 -7.03 8.01
C ILE A 63 -13.60 -7.43 6.68
N ILE A 64 -12.80 -6.55 6.06
CA ILE A 64 -12.31 -6.74 4.68
C ILE A 64 -11.52 -8.04 4.50
N GLN A 65 -10.78 -8.47 5.54
CA GLN A 65 -9.98 -9.70 5.53
C GLN A 65 -10.82 -10.99 5.47
N TYR A 66 -12.13 -10.90 5.73
CA TYR A 66 -13.07 -12.04 5.73
C TYR A 66 -13.93 -12.10 4.48
N ILE A 67 -13.75 -11.19 3.53
CA ILE A 67 -14.55 -11.13 2.31
C ILE A 67 -13.68 -11.29 1.07
N VAL A 68 -14.29 -11.82 0.01
CA VAL A 68 -13.68 -11.80 -1.32
C VAL A 68 -14.31 -10.67 -2.12
N ILE A 69 -13.52 -9.63 -2.38
CA ILE A 69 -13.90 -8.55 -3.29
C ILE A 69 -13.79 -9.07 -4.72
N ARG A 70 -14.88 -8.97 -5.47
CA ARG A 70 -14.96 -9.33 -6.88
C ARG A 70 -14.85 -8.09 -7.75
N LYS A 71 -14.64 -8.32 -9.04
CA LYS A 71 -14.65 -7.26 -10.04
C LYS A 71 -15.97 -6.49 -9.95
N ASP A 72 -15.88 -5.17 -10.02
CA ASP A 72 -17.00 -4.21 -10.02
C ASP A 72 -17.80 -4.11 -8.70
N ASP A 73 -17.39 -4.82 -7.65
CA ASP A 73 -18.09 -4.81 -6.35
C ASP A 73 -18.11 -3.45 -5.64
N LEU A 74 -17.12 -2.59 -5.92
CA LEU A 74 -16.96 -1.27 -5.27
C LEU A 74 -17.41 -0.09 -6.14
N GLN A 75 -18.08 -0.34 -7.26
CA GLN A 75 -18.49 0.72 -8.20
C GLN A 75 -19.35 1.80 -7.53
N ASN A 76 -20.26 1.40 -6.65
CA ASN A 76 -21.10 2.34 -5.89
C ASN A 76 -20.30 3.16 -4.86
N GLN A 77 -19.14 2.66 -4.42
CA GLN A 77 -18.30 3.29 -3.40
C GLN A 77 -17.19 4.17 -4.01
N VAL A 78 -17.00 4.17 -5.33
CA VAL A 78 -16.03 5.05 -6.03
C VAL A 78 -16.17 6.53 -5.62
N PRO A 79 -17.37 7.14 -5.53
CA PRO A 79 -17.51 8.54 -5.14
C PRO A 79 -16.97 8.83 -3.74
N ILE A 80 -17.25 7.94 -2.77
CA ILE A 80 -16.80 8.14 -1.40
C ILE A 80 -15.29 7.87 -1.25
N ILE A 81 -14.73 6.90 -1.98
CA ILE A 81 -13.27 6.70 -2.05
C ILE A 81 -12.59 7.97 -2.57
N ARG A 82 -13.14 8.60 -3.62
CA ARG A 82 -12.62 9.87 -4.14
C ARG A 82 -12.69 10.99 -3.11
N LEU A 83 -13.81 11.12 -2.39
CA LEU A 83 -13.95 12.13 -1.33
C LEU A 83 -12.95 11.93 -0.18
N LEU A 84 -12.64 10.68 0.18
CA LEU A 84 -11.60 10.37 1.17
C LEU A 84 -10.21 10.79 0.70
N LEU A 85 -9.86 10.51 -0.57
CA LEU A 85 -8.60 10.95 -1.18
C LEU A 85 -8.49 12.48 -1.24
N GLU A 86 -9.57 13.15 -1.63
CA GLU A 86 -9.66 14.61 -1.63
C GLU A 86 -9.51 15.22 -0.24
N TYR A 87 -10.10 14.58 0.78
CA TYR A 87 -9.94 15.01 2.16
C TYR A 87 -8.46 14.92 2.60
N ILE A 88 -7.79 13.79 2.34
CA ILE A 88 -6.36 13.66 2.60
C ILE A 88 -5.59 14.74 1.84
N ASP A 89 -5.88 14.95 0.56
CA ASP A 89 -5.17 15.96 -0.24
C ASP A 89 -5.30 17.37 0.35
N ARG A 90 -6.47 17.74 0.88
CA ARG A 90 -6.66 19.04 1.55
C ARG A 90 -5.97 19.14 2.91
N LYS A 91 -5.84 18.03 3.62
CA LYS A 91 -5.43 18.02 5.04
C LYS A 91 -4.02 17.48 5.30
N LYS A 92 -3.34 16.88 4.33
CA LYS A 92 -2.00 16.28 4.48
C LYS A 92 -0.92 17.21 5.06
N GLN A 93 -1.06 18.53 4.89
CA GLN A 93 -0.13 19.50 5.51
C GLN A 93 -0.21 19.53 7.04
N TYR A 94 -1.32 19.06 7.61
CA TYR A 94 -1.57 18.94 9.04
C TYR A 94 -1.19 17.56 9.58
N TRP A 95 -0.41 16.77 8.84
CA TRP A 95 -0.01 15.42 9.25
C TRP A 95 0.68 15.40 10.62
N ASN A 96 1.45 16.42 10.98
CA ASN A 96 2.14 16.49 12.27
C ASN A 96 1.26 17.06 13.40
N GLU A 97 0.00 17.43 13.13
CA GLU A 97 -0.92 17.92 14.16
C GLU A 97 -1.71 16.76 14.76
N THR A 98 -1.53 16.49 16.05
CA THR A 98 -2.07 15.30 16.74
C THR A 98 -3.55 15.03 16.46
N GLU A 99 -4.41 16.06 16.46
CA GLU A 99 -5.85 15.87 16.25
C GLU A 99 -6.23 15.43 14.83
N MET A 100 -5.48 15.91 13.82
CA MET A 100 -5.72 15.60 12.41
C MET A 100 -4.95 14.36 11.96
N HIS A 101 -3.79 14.09 12.57
CA HIS A 101 -2.91 12.96 12.30
C HIS A 101 -3.65 11.63 12.34
N ASP A 102 -4.38 11.36 13.43
CA ASP A 102 -5.12 10.11 13.60
C ASP A 102 -6.13 9.91 12.46
N THR A 103 -6.90 10.96 12.13
CA THR A 103 -7.89 10.90 11.05
C THR A 103 -7.24 10.55 9.71
N LEU A 104 -6.12 11.21 9.40
CA LEU A 104 -5.38 11.01 8.16
C LEU A 104 -4.80 9.59 8.09
N ILE A 105 -4.22 9.09 9.19
CA ILE A 105 -3.70 7.72 9.28
C ILE A 105 -4.80 6.70 9.02
N TYR A 106 -5.96 6.84 9.66
CA TYR A 106 -7.07 5.90 9.49
C TYR A 106 -7.56 5.89 8.04
N ILE A 107 -7.73 7.07 7.43
CA ILE A 107 -8.19 7.15 6.04
C ILE A 107 -7.13 6.59 5.07
N ILE A 108 -5.86 7.00 5.18
CA ILE A 108 -4.83 6.51 4.25
C ILE A 108 -4.54 5.01 4.44
N GLY A 109 -4.59 4.52 5.68
CA GLY A 109 -4.47 3.09 5.98
C GLY A 109 -5.62 2.27 5.40
N PHE A 110 -6.84 2.83 5.41
CA PHE A 110 -7.98 2.24 4.72
C PHE A 110 -7.82 2.23 3.20
N ILE A 111 -7.36 3.33 2.60
CA ILE A 111 -7.02 3.39 1.17
C ILE A 111 -5.96 2.34 0.81
N CYS A 112 -4.92 2.19 1.64
CA CYS A 112 -3.89 1.17 1.47
C CYS A 112 -4.46 -0.24 1.53
N THR A 113 -5.36 -0.50 2.49
CA THR A 113 -6.04 -1.78 2.64
C THR A 113 -6.93 -2.11 1.45
N LEU A 114 -7.68 -1.13 0.92
CA LEU A 114 -8.45 -1.32 -0.31
C LEU A 114 -7.51 -1.64 -1.47
N ALA A 115 -6.47 -0.83 -1.69
CA ALA A 115 -5.50 -1.06 -2.77
C ALA A 115 -4.82 -2.44 -2.66
N ASN A 116 -4.64 -2.95 -1.43
CA ASN A 116 -4.07 -4.27 -1.21
C ASN A 116 -4.96 -5.39 -1.77
N GLU A 117 -6.26 -5.19 -1.87
CA GLU A 117 -7.17 -6.10 -2.55
C GLU A 117 -7.09 -5.86 -4.06
N THR A 118 -6.34 -6.68 -4.79
CA THR A 118 -6.08 -6.51 -6.24
C THR A 118 -7.36 -6.30 -7.06
N MET A 119 -8.48 -6.94 -6.69
CA MET A 119 -9.77 -6.78 -7.37
C MET A 119 -10.44 -5.41 -7.17
N SER A 120 -10.02 -4.64 -6.16
CA SER A 120 -10.48 -3.27 -5.91
C SER A 120 -9.82 -2.24 -6.82
N VAL A 121 -8.61 -2.55 -7.34
CA VAL A 121 -7.74 -1.59 -8.06
C VAL A 121 -8.46 -0.87 -9.20
N PRO A 122 -9.31 -1.51 -10.03
CA PRO A 122 -10.08 -0.78 -11.05
C PRO A 122 -10.92 0.37 -10.47
N SER A 123 -11.57 0.17 -9.33
CA SER A 123 -12.37 1.19 -8.64
C SER A 123 -11.47 2.27 -8.02
N MET A 124 -10.28 1.91 -7.55
CA MET A 124 -9.27 2.86 -7.05
C MET A 124 -8.76 3.78 -8.17
N ILE A 125 -8.52 3.24 -9.37
CA ILE A 125 -8.14 4.02 -10.56
C ILE A 125 -9.26 4.96 -10.97
N GLU A 126 -10.51 4.49 -10.98
CA GLU A 126 -11.68 5.33 -11.26
C GLU A 126 -11.85 6.46 -10.24
N ALA A 127 -11.54 6.20 -8.97
CA ALA A 127 -11.50 7.19 -7.90
C ALA A 127 -10.30 8.16 -8.00
N LYS A 128 -9.44 8.04 -9.02
CA LYS A 128 -8.23 8.86 -9.23
C LYS A 128 -7.15 8.64 -8.16
N CYS A 129 -7.14 7.48 -7.51
CA CYS A 129 -6.16 7.18 -6.46
C CYS A 129 -4.72 7.33 -6.95
N SER A 130 -4.37 6.71 -8.07
CA SER A 130 -3.02 6.81 -8.66
C SER A 130 -2.52 8.26 -8.79
N ASP A 131 -3.39 9.15 -9.23
CA ASP A 131 -3.05 10.55 -9.49
C ASP A 131 -2.76 11.30 -8.18
N TYR A 132 -3.58 11.07 -7.13
CA TYR A 132 -3.33 11.63 -5.80
C TYR A 132 -2.03 11.11 -5.19
N ILE A 133 -1.80 9.79 -5.24
CA ILE A 133 -0.61 9.21 -4.62
C ILE A 133 0.67 9.69 -5.34
N LEU A 134 0.66 9.71 -6.68
CA LEU A 134 1.78 10.23 -7.47
C LEU A 134 2.05 11.71 -7.17
N LYS A 135 1.00 12.51 -7.03
CA LYS A 135 1.12 13.92 -6.59
C LYS A 135 1.79 14.01 -5.22
N TRP A 136 1.41 13.18 -4.26
CA TRP A 136 1.94 13.25 -2.90
C TRP A 136 3.41 12.81 -2.83
N ILE A 137 3.81 11.72 -3.48
CA ILE A 137 5.23 11.30 -3.48
C ILE A 137 6.14 12.32 -4.19
N SER A 138 5.59 13.16 -5.07
CA SER A 138 6.33 14.23 -5.75
C SER A 138 6.63 15.43 -4.84
N MET A 139 5.96 15.56 -3.70
CA MET A 139 6.14 16.70 -2.79
C MET A 139 7.41 16.54 -1.94
N GLU A 140 8.12 17.64 -1.71
CA GLU A 140 9.34 17.67 -0.89
C GLU A 140 9.05 17.76 0.61
N ASP A 141 8.01 18.51 0.97
CA ASP A 141 7.73 18.87 2.36
C ASP A 141 6.76 17.91 3.08
N LEU A 142 6.43 16.77 2.46
CA LEU A 142 5.61 15.76 3.13
C LEU A 142 6.47 14.89 4.05
N GLU A 143 5.90 14.55 5.18
CA GLU A 143 6.54 13.70 6.18
C GLU A 143 6.80 12.29 5.61
N LEU A 144 7.90 11.67 6.06
CA LEU A 144 8.45 10.46 5.46
C LEU A 144 7.53 9.24 5.64
N GLU A 145 6.87 9.10 6.78
CA GLU A 145 5.87 8.06 7.03
C GLU A 145 4.66 8.21 6.08
N PHE A 146 4.21 9.43 5.80
CA PHE A 146 3.19 9.68 4.77
C PHE A 146 3.66 9.23 3.38
N GLN A 147 4.90 9.55 3.02
CA GLN A 147 5.49 9.12 1.75
C GLN A 147 5.65 7.60 1.67
N ARG A 148 6.00 6.93 2.78
CA ARG A 148 6.07 5.47 2.88
C ARG A 148 4.71 4.84 2.59
N LEU A 149 3.65 5.31 3.26
CA LEU A 149 2.30 4.81 3.04
C LEU A 149 1.84 5.04 1.59
N SER A 150 2.21 6.19 1.01
CA SER A 150 1.95 6.49 -0.40
C SER A 150 2.66 5.49 -1.33
N LEU A 151 3.92 5.15 -1.08
CA LEU A 151 4.64 4.13 -1.88
C LEU A 151 3.99 2.75 -1.78
N HIS A 152 3.53 2.33 -0.60
CA HIS A 152 2.79 1.07 -0.45
C HIS A 152 1.51 1.03 -1.28
N ILE A 153 0.78 2.15 -1.34
CA ILE A 153 -0.42 2.24 -2.18
C ILE A 153 -0.04 2.11 -3.67
N LEU A 154 1.06 2.75 -4.12
CA LEU A 154 1.54 2.60 -5.51
C LEU A 154 1.94 1.16 -5.82
N HIS A 155 2.70 0.52 -4.94
CA HIS A 155 3.06 -0.90 -5.05
C HIS A 155 1.80 -1.75 -5.21
N ASN A 156 0.82 -1.56 -4.33
CA ASN A 156 -0.41 -2.32 -4.32
C ASN A 156 -1.21 -2.17 -5.63
N ILE A 157 -1.30 -0.95 -6.16
CA ILE A 157 -1.90 -0.66 -7.46
C ILE A 157 -1.11 -1.31 -8.60
N ALA A 158 0.22 -1.26 -8.57
CA ALA A 158 1.10 -1.79 -9.61
C ALA A 158 1.07 -3.32 -9.74
N ARG A 159 0.49 -4.05 -8.77
CA ARG A 159 0.25 -5.50 -8.88
C ARG A 159 -0.88 -5.85 -9.84
N HIS A 160 -1.66 -4.89 -10.29
CA HIS A 160 -2.74 -5.07 -11.27
C HIS A 160 -2.36 -4.43 -12.61
N GLU A 161 -2.64 -5.11 -13.73
CA GLU A 161 -2.34 -4.62 -15.09
C GLU A 161 -2.91 -3.22 -15.38
N LYS A 162 -4.22 -3.01 -15.18
CA LYS A 162 -4.84 -1.67 -15.25
C LYS A 162 -4.19 -0.62 -14.33
N GLY A 163 -3.64 -1.06 -13.20
CA GLY A 163 -2.92 -0.18 -12.29
C GLY A 163 -1.59 0.27 -12.89
N VAL A 164 -0.83 -0.66 -13.47
CA VAL A 164 0.40 -0.36 -14.23
C VAL A 164 0.11 0.62 -15.38
N ASP A 165 -0.94 0.37 -16.17
CA ASP A 165 -1.33 1.25 -17.28
C ASP A 165 -1.64 2.68 -16.79
N ALA A 166 -2.42 2.80 -15.71
CA ALA A 166 -2.78 4.09 -15.13
C ALA A 166 -1.56 4.83 -14.59
N LEU A 167 -0.67 4.12 -13.87
CA LEU A 167 0.56 4.69 -13.32
C LEU A 167 1.50 5.17 -14.43
N ASN A 168 1.71 4.36 -15.47
CA ASN A 168 2.58 4.72 -16.59
C ASN A 168 2.01 5.89 -17.41
N SER A 169 0.68 5.94 -17.59
CA SER A 169 0.00 7.08 -18.22
C SER A 169 0.19 8.39 -17.44
N SER A 170 0.37 8.31 -16.12
CA SER A 170 0.61 9.45 -15.21
C SER A 170 2.10 9.67 -14.91
N ASN A 171 3.01 9.22 -15.79
CA ASN A 171 4.46 9.48 -15.70
C ASN A 171 5.12 8.93 -14.40
N CYS A 172 4.58 7.83 -13.86
CA CYS A 172 5.03 7.23 -12.59
C CYS A 172 6.54 6.99 -12.53
N ILE A 173 7.14 6.43 -13.59
CA ILE A 173 8.58 6.10 -13.62
C ILE A 173 9.46 7.32 -13.36
N ASN A 174 9.16 8.46 -13.98
CA ASN A 174 9.96 9.68 -13.77
C ASN A 174 9.75 10.27 -12.37
N ILE A 175 8.53 10.18 -11.84
CA ILE A 175 8.24 10.60 -10.46
C ILE A 175 9.01 9.73 -9.46
N LEU A 176 9.01 8.40 -9.64
CA LEU A 176 9.78 7.46 -8.82
C LEU A 176 11.28 7.76 -8.91
N LYS A 177 11.83 8.01 -10.10
CA LYS A 177 13.24 8.41 -10.25
C LYS A 177 13.55 9.72 -9.53
N GLY A 178 12.64 10.68 -9.55
CA GLY A 178 12.73 11.93 -8.78
C GLY A 178 12.71 11.68 -7.26
N PHE A 179 11.83 10.80 -6.79
CA PHE A 179 11.80 10.35 -5.40
C PHE A 179 13.12 9.66 -4.99
N GLN A 180 13.68 8.83 -5.87
CA GLN A 180 14.96 8.15 -5.64
C GLN A 180 16.11 9.15 -5.41
N GLN A 181 16.21 10.20 -6.21
CA GLN A 181 17.27 11.19 -6.06
C GLN A 181 17.12 12.00 -4.76
N ARG A 182 15.88 12.30 -4.34
CA ARG A 182 15.60 13.16 -3.19
C ARG A 182 15.61 12.42 -1.86
N VAL A 183 15.14 11.17 -1.83
CA VAL A 183 14.89 10.42 -0.58
C VAL A 183 15.80 9.19 -0.47
N ILE A 184 15.88 8.36 -1.51
CA ILE A 184 16.59 7.07 -1.45
C ILE A 184 18.10 7.25 -1.44
N LYS A 185 18.67 7.89 -2.47
CA LYS A 185 20.14 8.00 -2.63
C LYS A 185 20.82 8.75 -1.48
N PRO A 186 20.28 9.88 -0.97
CA PRO A 186 20.89 10.56 0.18
C PRO A 186 20.93 9.70 1.45
N ASN A 187 20.09 8.66 1.52
CA ASN A 187 19.96 7.76 2.67
C ASN A 187 20.33 6.31 2.32
N GLN A 188 21.11 6.07 1.26
CA GLN A 188 21.43 4.71 0.80
C GLN A 188 22.13 3.86 1.87
N ASP A 189 23.00 4.50 2.65
CA ASP A 189 23.79 3.86 3.73
C ASP A 189 23.07 3.92 5.08
N ASN A 190 21.83 4.44 5.12
CA ASN A 190 21.03 4.47 6.33
C ASN A 190 20.51 3.05 6.64
N ASN A 191 20.79 2.60 7.86
CA ASN A 191 20.38 1.27 8.34
C ASN A 191 19.10 1.32 9.18
N ASP A 192 18.44 2.48 9.25
CA ASP A 192 17.13 2.62 9.84
C ASP A 192 16.09 1.73 9.11
N ALA A 193 15.25 1.06 9.90
CA ALA A 193 14.29 0.09 9.40
C ALA A 193 13.25 0.72 8.46
N LEU A 194 12.85 1.98 8.70
CA LEU A 194 11.91 2.70 7.86
C LEU A 194 12.49 2.94 6.47
N PHE A 195 13.75 3.37 6.40
CA PHE A 195 14.43 3.60 5.13
C PHE A 195 14.68 2.31 4.36
N ALA A 196 15.02 1.22 5.06
CA ALA A 196 15.15 -0.10 4.46
C ALA A 196 13.83 -0.56 3.81
N GLU A 197 12.70 -0.35 4.49
CA GLU A 197 11.37 -0.66 3.95
C GLU A 197 11.01 0.21 2.75
N ILE A 198 11.25 1.52 2.83
CA ILE A 198 11.01 2.47 1.73
C ILE A 198 11.82 2.08 0.49
N GLN A 199 13.10 1.72 0.65
CA GLN A 199 13.96 1.25 -0.43
C GLN A 199 13.41 -0.02 -1.09
N LEU A 200 13.00 -0.99 -0.29
CA LEU A 200 12.43 -2.24 -0.77
C LEU A 200 11.16 -2.00 -1.59
N VAL A 201 10.17 -1.28 -1.01
CA VAL A 201 8.88 -1.00 -1.66
C VAL A 201 9.06 -0.15 -2.91
N TYR A 202 9.98 0.83 -2.89
CA TYR A 202 10.35 1.60 -4.06
C TYR A 202 10.85 0.68 -5.19
N CYS A 203 11.78 -0.22 -4.89
CA CYS A 203 12.35 -1.13 -5.89
C CYS A 203 11.29 -2.10 -6.44
N MET A 204 10.45 -2.66 -5.57
CA MET A 204 9.33 -3.52 -5.97
C MET A 204 8.37 -2.76 -6.90
N THR A 205 7.97 -1.54 -6.53
CA THR A 205 7.08 -0.70 -7.34
C THR A 205 7.69 -0.39 -8.69
N LEU A 206 8.94 0.11 -8.72
CA LEU A 206 9.64 0.44 -9.96
C LEU A 206 9.75 -0.78 -10.87
N SER A 207 10.09 -1.94 -10.31
CA SER A 207 10.20 -3.19 -11.05
C SER A 207 8.85 -3.62 -11.65
N LEU A 208 7.74 -3.42 -10.94
CA LEU A 208 6.41 -3.76 -11.45
C LEU A 208 6.00 -2.87 -12.63
N VAL A 209 6.26 -1.56 -12.55
CA VAL A 209 5.81 -0.58 -13.57
C VAL A 209 6.77 -0.40 -14.75
N SER A 210 8.02 -0.85 -14.63
CA SER A 210 9.03 -0.75 -15.70
C SER A 210 9.20 -2.05 -16.48
N GLU A 211 9.68 -1.89 -17.71
CA GLU A 211 10.26 -2.99 -18.46
C GLU A 211 11.61 -3.38 -17.85
N PRO A 212 11.98 -4.67 -17.83
CA PRO A 212 13.22 -5.09 -17.17
C PRO A 212 14.49 -4.39 -17.65
N ARG A 213 14.53 -3.99 -18.93
CA ARG A 213 15.67 -3.27 -19.52
C ARG A 213 15.79 -1.83 -19.01
N GLU A 214 14.73 -1.25 -18.49
CA GLU A 214 14.69 0.12 -17.98
C GLU A 214 15.05 0.19 -16.48
N ASN A 215 15.09 -0.96 -15.81
CA ASN A 215 15.46 -1.14 -14.41
C ASN A 215 16.93 -1.58 -14.24
N GLN A 216 17.81 -1.09 -15.12
CA GLN A 216 19.23 -1.37 -15.08
C GLN A 216 19.88 -0.55 -13.96
N GLU A 217 20.02 -1.16 -12.79
CA GLU A 217 20.87 -0.66 -11.72
C GLU A 217 22.12 -1.55 -11.57
N ASP A 218 23.23 -0.98 -11.11
CA ASP A 218 24.47 -1.71 -10.86
C ASP A 218 24.24 -2.78 -9.78
N LEU A 219 24.83 -3.97 -9.94
CA LEU A 219 24.69 -5.05 -8.96
C LEU A 219 25.04 -4.55 -7.55
N ASN A 220 26.10 -3.76 -7.39
CA ASN A 220 26.53 -3.31 -6.07
C ASN A 220 25.50 -2.43 -5.37
N SER A 221 24.73 -1.61 -6.12
CA SER A 221 23.63 -0.84 -5.55
C SER A 221 22.42 -1.70 -5.19
N LEU A 222 22.25 -2.84 -5.86
CA LEU A 222 21.10 -3.74 -5.65
C LEU A 222 21.32 -4.81 -4.58
N ARG A 223 22.55 -5.17 -4.22
CA ARG A 223 22.84 -6.29 -3.28
C ARG A 223 21.99 -6.30 -2.02
N LYS A 224 21.90 -5.16 -1.32
CA LYS A 224 21.11 -5.02 -0.08
C LYS A 224 19.61 -5.28 -0.34
N ILE A 225 19.09 -4.76 -1.45
CA ILE A 225 17.69 -4.94 -1.84
C ILE A 225 17.42 -6.38 -2.28
N LEU A 226 18.35 -7.01 -3.02
CA LEU A 226 18.25 -8.41 -3.42
C LEU A 226 18.24 -9.35 -2.21
N ASP A 227 19.09 -9.08 -1.21
CA ASP A 227 19.09 -9.82 0.06
C ASP A 227 17.75 -9.65 0.80
N GLN A 228 17.22 -8.42 0.86
CA GLN A 228 15.91 -8.15 1.46
C GLN A 228 14.75 -8.85 0.73
N LEU A 229 14.74 -8.83 -0.61
CA LEU A 229 13.73 -9.52 -1.42
C LEU A 229 13.79 -11.03 -1.21
N MET A 230 15.01 -11.59 -1.17
CA MET A 230 15.20 -13.02 -0.92
C MET A 230 14.77 -13.41 0.49
N GLN A 231 15.13 -12.63 1.50
CA GLN A 231 14.67 -12.84 2.88
C GLN A 231 13.14 -12.77 2.96
N ALA A 232 12.52 -11.76 2.33
CA ALA A 232 11.06 -11.64 2.28
C ALA A 232 10.41 -12.86 1.61
N ALA A 233 10.99 -13.38 0.51
CA ALA A 233 10.48 -14.59 -0.14
C ALA A 233 10.59 -15.83 0.76
N VAL A 234 11.72 -16.00 1.48
CA VAL A 234 11.94 -17.09 2.42
C VAL A 234 10.95 -17.00 3.59
N ASP A 235 10.84 -15.84 4.22
CA ASP A 235 9.95 -15.61 5.37
C ASP A 235 8.49 -15.88 4.98
N CYS A 236 8.07 -15.39 3.81
CA CYS A 236 6.73 -15.69 3.29
C CYS A 236 6.55 -17.19 3.07
N GLY A 237 7.50 -17.88 2.43
CA GLY A 237 7.42 -19.32 2.17
C GLY A 237 7.42 -20.21 3.42
N GLN A 238 7.91 -19.70 4.55
CA GLN A 238 7.88 -20.39 5.85
C GLN A 238 6.60 -20.10 6.66
N SER A 239 5.83 -19.08 6.28
CA SER A 239 4.60 -18.68 6.97
C SER A 239 3.40 -19.55 6.59
N VAL A 240 2.46 -19.74 7.51
CA VAL A 240 1.26 -20.59 7.32
C VAL A 240 0.38 -20.13 6.15
N ASN A 241 0.33 -18.82 5.89
CA ASN A 241 -0.53 -18.22 4.87
C ASN A 241 0.26 -17.70 3.65
N ASN A 242 1.52 -18.11 3.50
CA ASN A 242 2.45 -17.60 2.50
C ASN A 242 2.61 -16.06 2.51
N LYS A 243 2.41 -15.42 3.67
CA LYS A 243 2.50 -13.97 3.88
C LYS A 243 3.41 -13.62 5.06
N SER A 244 4.29 -12.65 4.86
CA SER A 244 5.14 -12.06 5.91
C SER A 244 5.30 -10.56 5.66
N ASN A 245 5.29 -9.75 6.73
CA ASN A 245 5.46 -8.29 6.66
C ASN A 245 4.58 -7.59 5.61
N GLY A 246 3.34 -8.06 5.42
CA GLY A 246 2.39 -7.47 4.47
C GLY A 246 2.52 -7.95 3.03
N PHE A 247 3.55 -8.74 2.67
CA PHE A 247 3.73 -9.28 1.34
C PHE A 247 3.29 -10.75 1.27
N HIS A 248 2.69 -11.14 0.14
CA HIS A 248 2.57 -12.55 -0.24
C HIS A 248 3.84 -13.03 -0.95
N VAL A 249 4.20 -14.31 -0.81
CA VAL A 249 5.43 -14.89 -1.38
C VAL A 249 5.62 -14.63 -2.88
N SER A 250 4.53 -14.51 -3.64
CA SER A 250 4.59 -14.21 -5.08
C SER A 250 5.17 -12.82 -5.38
N GLU A 251 4.99 -11.84 -4.49
CA GLU A 251 5.38 -10.45 -4.71
C GLU A 251 6.90 -10.28 -4.82
N PRO A 252 7.73 -10.67 -3.81
CA PRO A 252 9.18 -10.59 -3.95
C PRO A 252 9.72 -11.49 -5.07
N ILE A 253 9.10 -12.66 -5.32
CA ILE A 253 9.54 -13.58 -6.38
C ILE A 253 9.36 -12.96 -7.78
N VAL A 254 8.23 -12.30 -8.04
CA VAL A 254 7.98 -11.62 -9.33
C VAL A 254 9.00 -10.52 -9.55
N VAL A 255 9.33 -9.75 -8.51
CA VAL A 255 10.32 -8.68 -8.58
C VAL A 255 11.72 -9.25 -8.85
N LEU A 256 12.14 -10.28 -8.09
CA LEU A 256 13.40 -10.98 -8.32
C LEU A 256 13.51 -11.51 -9.75
N THR A 257 12.43 -12.10 -10.28
CA THR A 257 12.41 -12.62 -11.67
C THR A 257 12.65 -11.51 -12.69
N LYS A 258 12.09 -10.30 -12.46
CA LYS A 258 12.33 -9.14 -13.33
C LYS A 258 13.76 -8.59 -13.20
N LEU A 259 14.35 -8.62 -12.00
CA LEU A 259 15.71 -8.13 -11.75
C LEU A 259 16.79 -9.11 -12.24
N CYS A 260 16.55 -10.41 -12.15
CA CYS A 260 17.48 -11.48 -12.55
C CYS A 260 17.61 -11.67 -14.08
N ILE A 261 17.32 -10.65 -14.88
CA ILE A 261 17.55 -10.68 -16.33
C ILE A 261 19.04 -10.53 -16.67
N HIS A 262 19.85 -10.14 -15.69
CA HIS A 262 21.30 -10.11 -15.80
C HIS A 262 21.94 -11.30 -15.07
N ASP A 263 22.87 -12.00 -15.75
CA ASP A 263 23.51 -13.23 -15.26
C ASP A 263 24.28 -13.03 -13.95
N ASP A 264 24.81 -11.84 -13.71
CA ASP A 264 25.52 -11.46 -12.49
C ASP A 264 24.56 -11.29 -11.29
N ILE A 265 23.39 -10.67 -11.49
CA ILE A 265 22.32 -10.59 -10.49
C ILE A 265 21.79 -12.00 -10.18
N LEU A 266 21.53 -12.80 -11.21
CA LEU A 266 21.06 -14.18 -11.03
C LEU A 266 22.11 -15.01 -10.28
N LYS A 267 23.39 -14.89 -10.65
CA LYS A 267 24.49 -15.56 -9.95
C LYS A 267 24.52 -15.14 -8.48
N TYR A 268 24.44 -13.84 -8.19
CA TYR A 268 24.42 -13.33 -6.83
C TYR A 268 23.26 -13.95 -6.01
N VAL A 269 22.04 -13.86 -6.53
CA VAL A 269 20.83 -14.39 -5.86
C VAL A 269 20.93 -15.90 -5.60
N LEU A 270 21.51 -16.67 -6.53
CA LEU A 270 21.61 -18.12 -6.39
C LEU A 270 22.78 -18.59 -5.52
N THR A 271 23.85 -17.80 -5.39
CA THR A 271 25.14 -18.30 -4.86
C THR A 271 25.78 -17.43 -3.79
N GLU A 272 25.46 -16.15 -3.70
CA GLU A 272 26.18 -15.17 -2.85
C GLU A 272 25.25 -14.39 -1.89
N SER A 273 23.92 -14.48 -2.03
CA SER A 273 22.96 -13.73 -1.20
C SER A 273 23.06 -14.07 0.29
N SER A 274 23.09 -13.04 1.14
CA SER A 274 23.25 -13.14 2.61
C SER A 274 21.92 -13.39 3.34
N VAL A 275 21.20 -14.47 2.98
CA VAL A 275 19.90 -14.77 3.58
C VAL A 275 20.06 -15.66 4.81
N GLU A 276 19.47 -15.25 5.93
CA GLU A 276 19.43 -16.08 7.12
C GLU A 276 18.48 -17.26 6.88
N ASN A 277 18.89 -18.47 7.26
CA ASN A 277 18.15 -19.73 7.10
C ASN A 277 18.12 -20.37 5.69
N LEU A 278 18.86 -19.85 4.70
CA LEU A 278 19.12 -20.58 3.44
C LEU A 278 20.12 -21.74 3.57
N LYS A 279 20.59 -22.06 4.79
CA LYS A 279 21.33 -23.30 5.05
C LYS A 279 20.39 -24.48 4.78
N ALA A 280 20.33 -24.88 3.52
CA ALA A 280 19.86 -26.18 3.11
C ALA A 280 20.52 -27.17 4.07
N LYS A 281 19.72 -27.92 4.83
CA LYS A 281 20.18 -29.18 5.36
C LYS A 281 20.60 -30.00 4.14
N SER A 282 21.89 -29.95 3.82
CA SER A 282 22.53 -30.91 2.93
C SER A 282 22.13 -32.27 3.46
N ARG A 283 21.33 -32.99 2.66
CA ARG A 283 20.98 -34.38 2.93
C ARG A 283 22.23 -35.24 3.03
#